data_AF-A0A4C1YEI0-F1
#
_entry.id   AF-A0A4C1YEI0-F1
#
_cell.length_a   1.000
_cell.length_b   1.000
_cell.length_c   1.000
_cell.angle_alpha   90.00
_cell.angle_beta   90.00
_cell.angle_gamma   90.00
#
_symmetry.space_group_name_H-M   'P 1'
#
loop_
_entity.id
_entity.type
_entity.pdbx_description
1 polymer ?
#
loop_
_entity_poly.entity_id
_entity_poly.type
_entity_poly.pdbx_seq_one_letter_code
_entity_poly.pdbx_strand_id
1 'polypeptide(L)'
;MAAKVGRVRKTKNQNVVLSCGTKDDLALIRNRIMTNKNFKVEVARPANPLTMVRDVIYLNKDADRTENLLAQHKHLLERIAIKNVKLRIKYEKKTRKPFQCHVMLERLL
;
A
#
# COMPACT_ATOMS: atom_id res chain seq x y z
N MET A 1 -0.84 35.26 9.01
CA MET A 1 -0.65 34.47 7.78
C MET A 1 -1.69 33.35 7.71
N ALA A 2 -2.43 33.25 6.61
CA ALA A 2 -3.41 32.19 6.36
C ALA A 2 -2.74 31.05 5.58
N ALA A 3 -2.80 29.83 6.10
CA ALA A 3 -2.20 28.67 5.44
C ALA A 3 -3.03 28.26 4.22
N LYS A 4 -2.38 28.01 3.08
CA LYS A 4 -3.07 27.66 1.84
C LYS A 4 -3.41 26.16 1.81
N VAL A 5 -4.66 25.83 2.14
CA VAL A 5 -5.20 24.47 1.98
C VAL A 5 -5.56 24.25 0.51
N GLY A 6 -5.08 23.15 -0.05
CA GLY A 6 -5.45 22.68 -1.39
C GLY A 6 -6.70 21.82 -1.33
N ARG A 7 -6.59 20.56 -1.76
CA ARG A 7 -7.70 19.60 -1.79
C ARG A 7 -7.96 19.01 -0.41
N VAL A 8 -9.24 18.97 -0.02
CA VAL A 8 -9.76 18.31 1.18
C VAL A 8 -10.68 17.16 0.77
N ARG A 9 -10.50 15.97 1.34
CA ARG A 9 -11.42 14.84 1.13
C ARG A 9 -11.68 14.06 2.40
N LYS A 10 -12.92 13.60 2.59
CA LYS A 10 -13.30 12.65 3.63
C LYS A 10 -13.09 11.22 3.13
N THR A 11 -12.64 10.33 4.01
CA THR A 11 -12.46 8.90 3.73
C THR A 11 -13.45 8.06 4.54
N LYS A 12 -13.57 6.75 4.22
CA LYS A 12 -14.57 5.84 4.81
C LYS A 12 -14.50 5.76 6.34
N ASN A 13 -13.34 5.98 6.95
CA ASN A 13 -13.12 5.80 8.39
C ASN A 13 -13.18 7.13 9.17
N GLN A 14 -14.01 8.09 8.73
CA GLN A 14 -14.10 9.44 9.31
C GLN A 14 -12.80 10.28 9.25
N ASN A 15 -11.71 9.74 8.69
CA ASN A 15 -10.47 10.49 8.50
C ASN A 15 -10.63 11.53 7.37
N VAL A 16 -10.04 12.70 7.58
CA VAL A 16 -9.96 13.77 6.58
C VAL A 16 -8.53 13.84 6.05
N VAL A 17 -8.39 13.77 4.73
CA VAL A 17 -7.10 13.94 4.06
C VAL A 17 -7.03 15.36 3.51
N LEU A 18 -6.00 16.08 3.92
CA LEU A 18 -5.70 17.44 3.51
C LEU A 18 -4.44 17.45 2.64
N SER A 19 -4.44 18.26 1.59
CA SER A 19 -3.25 18.58 0.82
C SER A 19 -2.97 20.08 0.95
N CYS A 20 -1.69 20.47 0.99
CA CYS A 20 -1.29 21.87 1.04
C CYS A 20 -0.25 22.12 -0.07
N GLY A 21 -0.12 23.38 -0.50
CA GLY A 21 0.79 23.76 -1.58
C GLY A 21 2.26 23.74 -1.18
N THR A 22 2.57 24.00 0.09
CA THR A 22 3.95 24.08 0.60
C THR A 22 4.13 23.25 1.88
N LYS A 23 5.39 22.93 2.21
CA LYS A 23 5.74 22.25 3.48
C LYS A 23 5.49 23.16 4.69
N ASP A 24 5.65 24.47 4.54
CA ASP A 24 5.43 25.45 5.61
C ASP A 24 3.95 25.57 5.95
N ASP A 25 3.07 25.56 4.93
CA ASP A 25 1.62 25.51 5.13
C ASP A 25 1.20 24.24 5.89
N LEU A 26 1.80 23.07 5.55
CA LEU A 26 1.55 21.82 6.27
C LEU A 26 1.94 21.92 7.74
N ALA A 27 3.08 22.54 8.06
CA ALA A 27 3.54 22.72 9.43
C ALA A 27 2.59 23.63 10.23
N LEU A 28 2.16 24.76 9.65
CA LEU A 28 1.21 25.67 10.27
C LEU A 28 -0.14 24.99 10.55
N ILE A 29 -0.67 24.23 9.59
CA ILE A 29 -1.94 23.50 9.74
C ILE A 29 -1.81 22.39 10.78
N ARG A 30 -0.71 21.63 10.74
CA ARG A 30 -0.42 20.60 11.75
C ARG A 30 -0.42 21.19 13.16
N ASN A 31 0.29 22.30 13.36
CA ASN A 31 0.36 22.96 14.66
C ASN A 31 -1.01 23.44 15.13
N ARG A 32 -1.81 24.04 14.25
CA ARG A 32 -3.19 24.46 14.57
C ARG A 32 -4.11 23.31 14.95
N ILE A 33 -4.02 22.17 14.26
CA ILE A 33 -4.86 20.99 14.55
C ILE A 33 -4.40 20.33 15.85
N MET A 34 -3.09 20.25 16.11
CA MET A 34 -2.54 19.66 17.33
C MET A 34 -2.86 20.45 18.60
N THR A 35 -3.21 21.74 18.50
CA THR A 35 -3.74 22.54 19.62
C THR A 35 -5.02 21.91 20.21
N ASN A 36 -5.79 21.20 19.38
CA ASN A 36 -6.99 20.48 19.79
C ASN A 36 -6.65 19.03 20.13
N LYS A 37 -6.71 18.67 21.41
CA LYS A 37 -6.37 17.32 21.91
C LYS A 37 -7.23 16.17 21.34
N ASN A 38 -8.36 16.49 20.70
CA ASN A 38 -9.30 15.51 20.17
C ASN A 38 -8.92 14.99 18.77
N PHE A 39 -7.98 15.62 18.08
CA PHE A 39 -7.58 15.23 16.73
C PHE A 39 -6.19 14.61 16.71
N LYS A 40 -6.04 13.50 15.97
CA LYS A 40 -4.74 12.89 15.67
C LYS A 40 -4.33 13.29 14.26
N VAL A 41 -3.12 13.82 14.11
CA VAL A 41 -2.56 14.19 12.81
C VAL A 41 -1.49 13.18 12.42
N GLU A 42 -1.74 12.49 11.31
CA GLU A 42 -0.78 11.56 10.71
C GLU A 42 -0.33 12.05 9.34
N VAL A 43 0.96 11.91 9.06
CA VAL A 43 1.49 12.20 7.72
C VAL A 43 1.13 11.02 6.82
N ALA A 44 0.38 11.29 5.76
CA ALA A 44 0.03 10.28 4.77
C ALA A 44 1.31 9.73 4.13
N ARG A 45 1.57 8.43 4.31
CA ARG A 45 2.65 7.73 3.62
C ARG A 45 2.13 7.17 2.30
N PRO A 46 2.93 7.18 1.22
CA PRO A 46 2.58 6.45 0.02
C PRO A 46 2.37 4.98 0.39
N ALA A 47 1.24 4.42 -0.04
CA ALA A 47 1.00 3.00 0.13
C ALA A 47 1.99 2.20 -0.73
N ASN A 48 2.42 1.05 -0.22
CA ASN A 48 3.21 0.12 -1.01
C ASN A 48 2.43 -0.30 -2.26
N PRO A 49 3.09 -0.44 -3.42
CA PRO A 49 2.42 -0.87 -4.63
C PRO A 49 1.87 -2.30 -4.46
N LEU A 50 0.64 -2.49 -4.94
CA LEU A 50 -0.05 -3.78 -4.95
C LEU A 50 -0.12 -4.32 -6.37
N THR A 51 0.31 -5.56 -6.56
CA THR A 51 0.28 -6.26 -7.86
C THR A 51 -0.58 -7.49 -7.75
N MET A 52 -1.51 -7.67 -8.69
CA MET A 52 -2.37 -8.84 -8.75
C MET A 52 -1.76 -9.91 -9.65
N VAL A 53 -1.61 -11.12 -9.13
CA VAL A 53 -1.31 -12.32 -9.91
C VAL A 53 -2.56 -13.17 -9.99
N ARG A 54 -2.99 -13.49 -11.21
CA ARG A 54 -4.24 -14.23 -11.47
C ARG A 54 -3.97 -15.73 -11.53
N ASP A 55 -5.05 -16.48 -11.34
CA ASP A 55 -5.11 -17.94 -11.53
C ASP A 55 -4.00 -18.73 -10.81
N VAL A 56 -3.65 -18.29 -9.59
CA VAL A 56 -2.68 -18.97 -8.73
C VAL A 56 -3.33 -20.18 -8.09
N ILE A 57 -2.65 -21.32 -8.10
CA ILE A 57 -3.11 -22.55 -7.47
C ILE A 57 -2.99 -22.40 -5.94
N TYR A 58 -4.11 -22.52 -5.21
CA TYR A 58 -4.13 -22.31 -3.75
C TYR A 58 -3.85 -23.58 -2.92
N LEU A 59 -3.62 -24.73 -3.54
CA LEU A 59 -3.33 -25.97 -2.81
C LEU A 59 -2.04 -25.89 -1.97
N ASN A 60 -1.11 -25.02 -2.35
CA ASN A 60 0.20 -24.89 -1.70
C ASN A 60 0.13 -23.89 -0.53
N LYS A 61 1.07 -23.97 0.43
CA LYS A 61 1.18 -22.97 1.52
C LYS A 61 1.67 -21.64 0.96
N ASP A 62 1.39 -20.54 1.65
CA ASP A 62 1.73 -19.18 1.17
C ASP A 62 3.22 -18.98 0.87
N ALA A 63 4.10 -19.58 1.67
CA ALA A 63 5.55 -19.56 1.46
C ALA A 63 5.93 -20.23 0.12
N ASP A 64 5.46 -21.45 -0.09
CA ASP A 64 5.68 -22.21 -1.32
C ASP A 64 5.12 -21.47 -2.54
N ARG A 65 3.97 -20.78 -2.39
CA ARG A 65 3.40 -19.97 -3.48
C ARG A 65 4.29 -18.78 -3.83
N THR A 66 4.84 -18.08 -2.83
CA THR A 66 5.76 -16.96 -3.10
C THR A 66 7.05 -17.43 -3.74
N GLU A 67 7.61 -18.55 -3.32
CA GLU A 67 8.83 -19.12 -3.92
C GLU A 67 8.59 -19.60 -5.35
N ASN A 68 7.47 -20.30 -5.60
CA ASN A 68 7.11 -20.75 -6.95
C ASN A 68 6.91 -19.56 -7.89
N LEU A 69 6.30 -18.48 -7.41
CA LEU A 69 6.08 -17.27 -8.19
C LEU A 69 7.40 -16.57 -8.52
N LEU A 70 8.34 -16.51 -7.56
CA LEU A 70 9.70 -16.01 -7.79
C LEU A 70 10.47 -16.89 -8.79
N ALA A 71 10.35 -18.22 -8.68
CA ALA A 71 11.02 -19.16 -9.56
C ALA A 71 10.50 -19.09 -11.00
N GLN A 72 9.18 -19.02 -11.19
CA GLN A 72 8.55 -18.91 -12.51
C GLN A 72 8.87 -17.58 -13.20
N HIS A 73 8.93 -16.49 -12.44
CA HIS A 73 9.15 -15.14 -12.97
C HIS A 73 10.59 -14.66 -12.83
N LYS A 74 11.55 -15.59 -12.65
CA LYS A 74 12.98 -15.26 -12.46
C LYS A 74 13.49 -14.30 -13.55
N HIS A 75 13.13 -14.53 -14.80
CA HIS A 75 13.51 -13.69 -15.95
C HIS A 75 13.04 -12.23 -15.84
N LEU A 76 11.89 -11.96 -15.22
CA LEU A 76 11.40 -10.58 -14.99
C LEU A 76 12.16 -9.89 -13.86
N LEU A 77 12.79 -10.68 -12.99
CA LEU A 77 13.48 -10.23 -11.78
C LEU A 77 15.00 -10.19 -11.96
N GLU A 78 15.56 -10.66 -13.07
CA GLU A 78 17.00 -10.66 -13.34
C GLU A 78 17.65 -9.27 -13.25
N ARG A 79 16.89 -8.21 -13.61
CA ARG A 79 17.35 -6.81 -13.53
C ARG A 79 17.15 -6.18 -12.16
N ILE A 80 16.34 -6.79 -11.29
CA ILE A 80 16.01 -6.27 -9.97
C ILE A 80 16.78 -7.16 -8.98
N ALA A 81 17.87 -6.67 -8.39
CA ALA A 81 18.68 -7.43 -7.45
C ALA A 81 17.80 -8.20 -6.44
N ILE A 82 17.67 -9.52 -6.66
CA ILE A 82 16.69 -10.40 -6.00
C ILE A 82 16.82 -10.35 -4.47
N LYS A 83 18.02 -10.04 -3.98
CA LYS A 83 18.35 -9.93 -2.54
C LYS A 83 17.52 -8.89 -1.77
N ASN A 84 16.90 -7.91 -2.44
CA ASN A 84 16.20 -6.81 -1.78
C ASN A 84 14.67 -6.80 -1.99
N VAL A 85 14.10 -7.76 -2.72
CA VAL A 85 12.65 -7.75 -3.00
C VAL A 85 11.91 -8.58 -1.95
N LYS A 86 11.41 -7.90 -0.91
CA LYS A 86 10.47 -8.50 0.05
C LYS A 86 9.05 -8.42 -0.49
N LEU A 87 8.48 -9.54 -0.92
CA LEU A 87 7.09 -9.66 -1.34
C LEU A 87 6.26 -10.25 -0.20
N ARG A 88 5.06 -9.70 0.03
CA ARG A 88 4.09 -10.25 0.97
C ARG A 88 2.75 -10.45 0.28
N ILE A 89 2.11 -11.61 0.48
CA ILE A 89 0.71 -11.79 0.11
C ILE A 89 -0.15 -11.00 1.09
N LYS A 90 -0.87 -10.00 0.59
CA LYS A 90 -1.73 -9.13 1.42
C LYS A 90 -3.12 -9.72 1.61
N TYR A 91 -3.71 -10.21 0.53
CA TYR A 91 -4.99 -10.90 0.54
C TYR A 91 -5.18 -11.73 -0.72
N GLU A 92 -6.13 -12.65 -0.65
CA GLU A 92 -6.53 -13.51 -1.76
C GLU A 92 -7.96 -13.22 -2.18
N LYS A 93 -8.21 -13.27 -3.47
CA LYS A 93 -9.54 -13.19 -4.03
C LYS A 93 -9.90 -14.54 -4.65
N LYS A 94 -10.95 -15.18 -4.12
CA LYS A 94 -11.43 -16.46 -4.66
C LYS A 94 -11.90 -16.29 -6.11
N THR A 95 -11.58 -17.28 -6.94
CA THR A 95 -12.10 -17.35 -8.30
C THR A 95 -13.30 -18.31 -8.37
N ARG A 96 -13.98 -18.33 -9.52
CA ARG A 96 -15.06 -19.31 -9.78
C ARG A 96 -14.53 -20.73 -9.95
N LYS A 97 -13.25 -20.89 -10.31
CA LYS A 97 -12.64 -22.19 -10.56
C LYS A 97 -12.24 -22.82 -9.22
N PRO A 98 -12.53 -24.12 -9.01
CA PRO A 98 -12.02 -24.81 -7.84
C PRO A 98 -10.49 -24.80 -7.86
N PHE A 99 -9.87 -24.63 -6.69
CA PHE A 99 -8.41 -24.63 -6.50
C PHE A 99 -7.61 -23.42 -7.03
N GLN A 100 -8.28 -22.37 -7.52
CA GLN A 100 -7.60 -21.15 -8.00
C GLN A 100 -8.01 -19.88 -7.23
N CYS A 101 -7.04 -19.01 -6.98
CA CYS A 101 -7.25 -17.67 -6.41
C CYS A 101 -6.47 -16.59 -7.19
N HIS A 102 -6.85 -15.33 -7.00
CA HIS A 102 -6.01 -14.19 -7.37
C HIS A 102 -5.29 -13.71 -6.12
N VAL A 103 -3.97 -13.63 -6.22
CA VAL A 103 -3.10 -13.23 -5.11
C VAL A 103 -2.72 -11.76 -5.28
N MET A 104 -2.88 -10.99 -4.22
CA MET A 104 -2.46 -9.59 -4.19
C MET A 104 -1.15 -9.47 -3.43
N LEU A 105 -0.09 -9.17 -4.18
CA LEU A 105 1.26 -9.03 -3.67
C LEU A 105 1.54 -7.57 -3.32
N GLU A 106 2.07 -7.35 -2.12
CA GLU A 106 2.58 -6.08 -1.64
C GLU A 106 4.11 -6.11 -1.68
N ARG A 107 4.71 -5.16 -2.41
CA ARG A 107 6.17 -4.97 -2.36
C ARG A 107 6.51 -4.13 -1.15
N LEU A 108 7.26 -4.71 -0.22
CA LEU A 108 7.81 -3.97 0.92
C LEU A 108 9.08 -3.25 0.43
N LEU A 109 9.01 -1.92 0.39
CA LEU A 109 10.14 -1.03 0.09
C LEU A 109 10.99 -0.81 1.34
#